data_AF-A0A4R4UA18-F1
#
_entry.id   AF-A0A4R4UA18-F1
#
_cell.length_a   1.000
_cell.length_b   1.000
_cell.length_c   1.000
_cell.angle_alpha   90.00
_cell.angle_beta   90.00
_cell.angle_gamma   90.00
#
_symmetry.space_group_name_H-M   'P 1'
#
loop_
_entity.id
_entity.type
_entity.pdbx_description
1 polymer ?
#
loop_
_entity_poly.entity_id
_entity_poly.type
_entity_poly.pdbx_seq_one_letter_code
_entity_poly.pdbx_strand_id
1 'polypeptide(L)'
;MEPLEVDVDALRQGADQLAQARESVREAFEAFQAAAGGYADAFGGDEIGMLLGVGHQACVDALAECVGTNLAELDSYVAGLKGMAEGYREVEEGVAGAFRSILGKLG
;
A
#
# COMPACT_ATOMS: atom_id res chain seq x y z
N MET A 1 -17.04 10.29 27.12
CA MET A 1 -16.16 9.86 26.03
C MET A 1 -15.79 8.44 26.37
N GLU A 2 -16.23 7.47 25.57
CA GLU A 2 -15.90 6.07 25.81
C GLU A 2 -14.39 5.83 25.57
N PRO A 3 -13.76 4.92 26.34
CA PRO A 3 -12.37 4.56 26.10
C PRO A 3 -12.24 3.90 24.72
N LEU A 4 -11.28 4.38 23.94
CA LEU A 4 -10.93 3.80 22.65
C LEU A 4 -10.14 2.50 22.92
N GLU A 5 -10.77 1.35 22.69
CA GLU A 5 -10.06 0.06 22.65
C GLU A 5 -9.44 -0.13 21.27
N VAL A 6 -8.13 -0.33 21.24
CA VAL A 6 -7.39 -0.55 19.99
C VAL A 6 -6.74 -1.91 20.02
N ASP A 7 -7.09 -2.75 19.06
CA ASP A 7 -6.43 -4.03 18.84
C ASP A 7 -5.17 -3.81 17.99
N VAL A 8 -4.02 -3.76 18.68
CA VAL A 8 -2.70 -3.55 18.08
C VAL A 8 -2.31 -4.70 17.15
N ASP A 9 -2.71 -5.92 17.46
CA ASP A 9 -2.37 -7.09 16.65
C ASP A 9 -3.21 -7.11 15.36
N ALA A 10 -4.48 -6.70 15.44
CA ALA A 10 -5.32 -6.50 14.26
C ALA A 10 -4.75 -5.40 13.34
N LEU A 11 -4.22 -4.30 13.89
CA LEU A 11 -3.56 -3.25 13.10
C LEU A 11 -2.33 -3.79 12.34
N ARG A 12 -1.47 -4.57 13.01
CA ARG A 12 -0.31 -5.20 12.35
C ARG A 12 -0.72 -6.19 11.28
N GLN A 13 -1.67 -7.06 11.61
CA GLN A 13 -2.17 -8.05 10.67
C GLN A 13 -2.79 -7.38 9.44
N GLY A 14 -3.60 -6.34 9.63
CA GLY A 14 -4.18 -5.56 8.55
C GLY A 14 -3.11 -4.91 7.67
N ALA A 15 -2.04 -4.36 8.28
CA ALA A 15 -0.92 -3.80 7.53
C ALA A 15 -0.21 -4.84 6.65
N ASP A 16 0.03 -6.04 7.17
CA ASP A 16 0.71 -7.11 6.42
C ASP A 16 -0.18 -7.68 5.32
N GLN A 17 -1.49 -7.82 5.57
CA GLN A 17 -2.47 -8.20 4.54
C GLN A 17 -2.55 -7.16 3.42
N LEU A 18 -2.54 -5.88 3.78
CA LEU A 18 -2.57 -4.79 2.81
C LEU A 18 -1.29 -4.75 1.96
N ALA A 19 -0.12 -4.98 2.58
CA ALA A 19 1.15 -5.09 1.86
C ALA A 19 1.15 -6.25 0.86
N GLN A 20 0.60 -7.41 1.26
CA GLN A 20 0.47 -8.56 0.37
C GLN A 20 -0.50 -8.31 -0.79
N ALA A 21 -1.64 -7.66 -0.53
CA ALA A 21 -2.61 -7.30 -1.56
C ALA A 21 -2.02 -6.29 -2.55
N ARG A 22 -1.31 -5.26 -2.05
CA ARG A 22 -0.56 -4.28 -2.84
C ARG A 22 0.43 -4.98 -3.76
N GLU A 23 1.16 -5.97 -3.25
CA GLU A 23 2.13 -6.70 -4.04
C GLU A 23 1.48 -7.53 -5.16
N SER A 24 0.35 -8.16 -4.87
CA SER A 24 -0.43 -8.90 -5.86
C SER A 24 -0.91 -7.99 -6.99
N VAL A 25 -1.32 -6.75 -6.67
CA VAL A 25 -1.72 -5.75 -7.68
C VAL A 25 -0.52 -5.31 -8.51
N ARG A 26 0.64 -5.07 -7.90
CA ARG A 26 1.87 -4.72 -8.62
C ARG A 26 2.22 -5.80 -9.66
N GLU A 27 2.27 -7.05 -9.25
CA GLU A 27 2.61 -8.18 -10.13
C GLU A 27 1.61 -8.33 -11.29
N ALA A 28 0.30 -8.24 -10.99
CA ALA A 28 -0.74 -8.28 -12.01
C ALA A 28 -0.60 -7.13 -13.02
N PHE A 29 -0.24 -5.93 -12.55
CA PHE A 29 -0.07 -4.77 -13.41
C PHE A 29 1.20 -4.84 -14.26
N GLU A 30 2.30 -5.39 -13.74
CA GLU A 30 3.51 -5.68 -14.54
C GLU A 30 3.24 -6.71 -15.63
N ALA A 31 2.49 -7.78 -15.31
CA ALA A 31 2.07 -8.76 -16.30
C ALA A 31 1.17 -8.14 -17.38
N PHE A 32 0.25 -7.25 -16.99
CA PHE A 32 -0.57 -6.49 -17.93
C PHE A 32 0.29 -5.63 -18.87
N GLN A 33 1.24 -4.86 -18.34
CA GLN A 33 2.12 -4.01 -19.15
C GLN A 33 2.95 -4.83 -20.15
N ALA A 34 3.48 -5.98 -19.72
CA ALA A 34 4.20 -6.88 -20.61
C ALA A 34 3.32 -7.40 -21.75
N ALA A 35 2.08 -7.78 -21.45
CA ALA A 35 1.11 -8.21 -22.47
C ALA A 35 0.70 -7.07 -23.41
N ALA A 36 0.46 -5.87 -22.87
CA ALA A 36 0.09 -4.69 -23.64
C ALA A 36 1.23 -4.27 -24.59
N GLY A 37 2.47 -4.25 -24.11
CA GLY A 37 3.65 -3.94 -24.92
C GLY A 37 3.79 -4.84 -26.15
N GLY A 38 3.37 -6.11 -26.06
CA GLY A 38 3.39 -7.04 -27.19
C GLY A 38 2.43 -6.68 -28.34
N TYR A 39 1.42 -5.84 -28.11
CA TYR A 39 0.48 -5.40 -29.16
C TYR A 39 0.97 -4.17 -29.93
N ALA A 40 1.87 -3.37 -29.35
CA ALA A 40 2.36 -2.15 -29.98
C ALA A 40 3.00 -2.41 -31.35
N ASP A 41 3.76 -3.50 -31.46
CA ASP A 41 4.42 -3.91 -32.70
C ASP A 41 3.44 -4.47 -33.76
N ALA A 42 2.21 -4.81 -33.37
CA ALA A 42 1.21 -5.42 -34.24
C ALA A 42 0.43 -4.40 -35.09
N PHE A 43 0.51 -3.10 -34.78
CA PHE A 43 -0.32 -2.09 -35.44
C PHE A 43 0.17 -1.69 -36.85
N GLY A 44 1.39 -2.08 -37.23
CA GLY A 44 1.97 -1.73 -38.53
C GLY A 44 2.51 -0.30 -38.59
N GLY A 45 3.20 0.03 -39.69
CA GLY A 45 3.91 1.31 -39.86
C GLY A 45 3.23 2.32 -40.78
N ASP A 46 1.99 2.07 -41.21
CA ASP A 46 1.22 3.05 -41.98
C ASP A 46 0.63 4.14 -41.08
N GLU A 47 -0.04 5.13 -41.66
CA GLU A 47 -0.60 6.27 -40.92
C GLU A 47 -1.62 5.82 -39.85
N ILE A 48 -2.42 4.78 -40.15
CA ILE A 48 -3.41 4.23 -39.21
C ILE A 48 -2.69 3.49 -38.07
N GLY A 49 -1.69 2.67 -38.39
CA GLY A 49 -0.87 1.96 -37.44
C GLY A 49 -0.13 2.89 -36.48
N MET A 50 0.41 4.00 -36.99
CA MET A 50 1.02 5.04 -36.16
C MET A 50 0.02 5.69 -35.20
N LEU A 51 -1.18 6.05 -35.67
CA LEU A 51 -2.23 6.61 -34.82
C LEU A 51 -2.70 5.62 -33.73
N LEU A 52 -2.82 4.34 -34.08
CA LEU A 52 -3.13 3.28 -33.12
C LEU A 52 -2.02 3.11 -32.08
N GLY A 53 -0.75 3.18 -32.49
CA GLY A 53 0.40 3.15 -31.58
C GLY A 53 0.37 4.29 -30.57
N VAL A 54 0.07 5.51 -31.01
CA VAL A 54 -0.08 6.68 -30.12
C VAL A 54 -1.24 6.49 -29.14
N GLY A 55 -2.41 6.08 -29.63
CA GLY A 55 -3.58 5.84 -28.78
C GLY A 55 -3.33 4.74 -27.74
N HIS A 56 -2.69 3.63 -28.17
CA HIS A 56 -2.28 2.56 -27.28
C HIS A 56 -1.35 3.06 -26.18
N GLN A 57 -0.28 3.78 -26.54
CA GLN A 57 0.67 4.32 -25.57
C GLN A 57 -0.02 5.26 -24.56
N ALA A 58 -0.88 6.17 -25.04
CA ALA A 58 -1.62 7.08 -24.17
C ALA A 58 -2.52 6.35 -23.16
N CYS A 59 -3.17 5.27 -23.56
CA CYS A 59 -3.96 4.43 -22.66
C CYS A 59 -3.10 3.69 -21.63
N VAL A 60 -1.96 3.12 -22.06
CA VAL A 60 -1.04 2.41 -21.17
C VAL A 60 -0.45 3.37 -20.13
N ASP A 61 -0.02 4.56 -20.55
CA ASP A 61 0.56 5.58 -19.67
C ASP A 61 -0.46 6.08 -18.64
N ALA A 62 -1.69 6.39 -19.07
CA ALA A 62 -2.75 6.84 -18.16
C ALA A 62 -3.10 5.78 -17.11
N LEU A 63 -3.12 4.50 -17.50
CA LEU A 63 -3.35 3.41 -16.57
C LEU A 63 -2.16 3.23 -15.62
N ALA A 64 -0.92 3.33 -16.11
CA ALA A 64 0.30 3.22 -15.31
C ALA A 64 0.40 4.31 -14.25
N GLU A 65 0.04 5.54 -14.59
CA GLU A 65 -0.05 6.63 -13.63
C GLU A 65 -1.09 6.32 -12.54
N CYS A 66 -2.32 5.96 -12.94
CA CYS A 66 -3.40 5.69 -12.00
C CYS A 66 -3.07 4.54 -11.02
N VAL A 67 -2.56 3.42 -11.55
CA VAL A 67 -2.18 2.27 -10.72
C VAL A 67 -0.97 2.60 -9.85
N GLY A 68 0.02 3.31 -10.40
CA GLY A 68 1.21 3.73 -9.67
C GLY A 68 0.90 4.61 -8.46
N THR A 69 0.02 5.61 -8.63
CA THR A 69 -0.45 6.44 -7.51
C THR A 69 -1.17 5.62 -6.45
N ASN A 70 -2.06 4.71 -6.86
CA ASN A 70 -2.78 3.86 -5.92
C ASN A 70 -1.85 2.92 -5.14
N LEU A 71 -0.84 2.34 -5.77
CA LEU A 71 0.15 1.51 -5.09
C LEU A 71 0.95 2.30 -4.03
N ALA A 72 1.31 3.54 -4.34
CA ALA A 72 2.00 4.42 -3.39
C ALA A 72 1.12 4.80 -2.19
N GLU A 73 -0.17 5.05 -2.41
CA GLU A 73 -1.14 5.28 -1.33
C GLU A 73 -1.33 4.04 -0.44
N LEU A 74 -1.34 2.84 -1.03
CA LEU A 74 -1.37 1.60 -0.24
C LEU A 74 -0.13 1.46 0.65
N ASP A 75 1.06 1.80 0.15
CA ASP A 75 2.30 1.82 0.94
C ASP A 75 2.20 2.81 2.12
N SER A 76 1.60 3.98 1.89
CA SER A 76 1.30 4.98 2.92
C SER A 76 0.36 4.42 4.01
N TYR A 77 -0.70 3.71 3.62
CA TYR A 77 -1.64 3.10 4.57
C TYR A 77 -1.00 1.97 5.38
N VAL A 78 -0.17 1.13 4.75
CA VAL A 78 0.61 0.10 5.46
C VAL A 78 1.50 0.75 6.52
N ALA A 79 2.23 1.80 6.14
CA ALA A 79 3.09 2.53 7.07
C ALA A 79 2.29 3.17 8.22
N GLY A 80 1.13 3.77 7.92
CA GLY A 80 0.23 4.36 8.91
C GLY A 80 -0.27 3.33 9.93
N LEU A 81 -0.72 2.16 9.48
CA LEU A 81 -1.20 1.10 10.37
C LEU A 81 -0.08 0.57 11.28
N LYS A 82 1.14 0.39 10.74
CA LYS A 82 2.31 -0.03 11.53
C LYS A 82 2.70 1.03 12.56
N GLY A 83 2.75 2.29 12.15
CA GLY A 83 3.04 3.41 13.05
C GLY A 83 2.00 3.58 14.15
N MET A 84 0.71 3.39 13.86
CA MET A 84 -0.34 3.37 14.89
C MET A 84 -0.12 2.22 15.87
N ALA A 85 0.12 1.00 15.39
CA ALA A 85 0.35 -0.17 16.23
C ALA A 85 1.57 0.00 17.17
N GLU A 86 2.65 0.62 16.66
CA GLU A 86 3.83 0.97 17.46
C GLU A 86 3.50 2.03 18.51
N GLY A 87 2.84 3.13 18.10
CA GLY A 87 2.47 4.22 19.01
C GLY A 87 1.57 3.75 20.17
N TYR A 88 0.56 2.92 19.91
CA TYR A 88 -0.29 2.37 20.97
C TYR A 88 0.49 1.48 21.93
N ARG A 89 1.37 0.60 21.42
CA ARG A 89 2.22 -0.26 22.24
C ARG A 89 3.14 0.56 23.15
N GLU A 90 3.79 1.59 22.61
CA GLU A 90 4.70 2.45 23.40
C GLU A 90 3.95 3.17 24.53
N VAL A 91 2.74 3.68 24.26
CA VAL A 91 1.90 4.32 25.28
C VAL A 91 1.53 3.34 26.38
N GLU A 92 1.06 2.13 26.02
CA GLU A 92 0.69 1.10 26.99
C GLU A 92 1.87 0.65 27.85
N GLU A 93 3.03 0.40 27.23
CA GLU A 93 4.25 0.01 27.93
C GLU A 93 4.74 1.12 28.88
N GLY A 94 4.66 2.38 28.45
CA GLY A 94 4.99 3.55 29.25
C GLY A 94 4.08 3.70 30.48
N VAL A 95 2.77 3.55 30.30
CA VAL A 95 1.79 3.59 31.40
C VAL A 95 2.03 2.44 32.37
N ALA A 96 2.18 1.21 31.87
CA ALA A 96 2.45 0.05 32.71
C ALA A 96 3.78 0.19 33.48
N GLY A 97 4.81 0.76 32.83
CA GLY A 97 6.10 1.07 33.46
C GLY A 97 5.98 2.10 34.59
N ALA A 98 5.22 3.18 34.37
CA ALA A 98 4.97 4.19 35.38
C ALA A 98 4.25 3.59 36.61
N PHE A 99 3.22 2.76 36.40
CA PHE A 99 2.53 2.08 37.49
C PHE A 99 3.44 1.12 38.26
N ARG A 100 4.26 0.32 37.57
CA ARG A 100 5.26 -0.56 38.21
C ARG A 100 6.24 0.24 39.08
N SER A 101 6.68 1.40 38.59
CA SER A 101 7.58 2.31 39.33
C SER A 101 6.93 2.87 40.59
N ILE A 102 5.67 3.29 40.51
CA ILE A 102 4.92 3.80 41.67
C ILE A 102 4.70 2.69 42.71
N LEU A 103 4.27 1.49 42.27
CA LEU A 103 4.06 0.35 43.15
C LEU A 103 5.36 -0.07 43.86
N GLY A 104 6.48 -0.09 43.14
CA GLY A 104 7.80 -0.38 43.72
C GLY A 104 8.35 0.70 44.66
N LYS A 105 7.77 1.91 44.68
CA LYS A 105 8.10 2.96 45.66
C LYS A 105 7.21 2.92 46.91
N LEU A 106 6.09 2.21 46.85
CA LEU A 106 5.11 2.09 47.93
C LEU A 106 5.30 0.82 48.77
N GLY A 107 6.24 -0.05 48.41
CA GLY A 107 6.65 -1.24 49.16
C GLY A 107 8.16 -1.30 49.30
#